data_AF-X1W1W9-F1
#
_entry.id   AF-X1W1W9-F1
#
_cell.length_a   1.000
_cell.length_b   1.000
_cell.length_c   1.000
_cell.angle_alpha   90.00
_cell.angle_beta   90.00
_cell.angle_gamma   90.00
#
_symmetry.space_group_name_H-M   'P 1'
#
loop_
_entity.id
_entity.type
_entity.pdbx_description
1 polymer ?
#
loop_
_entity_poly.entity_id
_entity_poly.type
_entity_poly.pdbx_seq_one_letter_code
_entity_poly.pdbx_strand_id
1 'polypeptide(L)'
;LDIFAGPLDLLLYLVRKDEVDIYDIPIAKITDQYIRYIEMLKSLDIDLAGNFLVMAATLMQIKSAMLLPKAEPEQLHADDLADPRAELIRQLLEYKKFKDAANLL
;
A
#
# COMPACT_ATOMS: atom_id res chain seq x y z
N LEU A 1 21.46 3.13 0.89
CA LEU A 1 20.42 2.20 0.40
C LEU A 1 19.13 3.02 0.25
N ASP A 2 19.20 4.11 -0.53
CA ASP A 2 18.29 5.28 -0.41
C ASP A 2 17.48 5.52 -1.68
N ILE A 3 16.92 4.45 -2.27
CA ILE A 3 16.20 4.55 -3.55
C ILE A 3 14.79 5.12 -3.34
N PHE A 4 14.22 4.92 -2.14
CA PHE A 4 12.87 5.37 -1.80
C PHE A 4 12.88 6.14 -0.48
N ALA A 5 12.13 7.23 -0.43
CA ALA A 5 12.01 8.06 0.76
C ALA A 5 11.10 7.46 1.86
N GLY A 6 10.50 6.28 1.60
CA GLY A 6 9.65 5.57 2.55
C GLY A 6 8.70 4.56 1.90
N PRO A 7 7.81 3.94 2.70
CA PRO A 7 6.91 2.89 2.23
C PRO A 7 5.89 3.38 1.20
N LEU A 8 5.35 4.60 1.36
CA LEU A 8 4.41 5.20 0.39
C LEU A 8 5.08 5.49 -0.95
N ASP A 9 6.37 5.84 -0.94
CA ASP A 9 7.12 6.09 -2.16
C ASP A 9 7.35 4.81 -2.98
N LEU A 10 7.73 3.74 -2.28
CA LEU A 10 7.81 2.41 -2.88
C LEU A 10 6.45 1.97 -3.44
N LEU A 11 5.36 2.19 -2.71
CA LEU A 11 4.02 1.86 -3.21
C LEU A 11 3.63 2.67 -4.45
N LEU A 12 3.89 3.98 -4.47
CA LEU A 12 3.66 4.80 -5.67
C LEU A 12 4.51 4.32 -6.86
N TYR A 13 5.73 3.87 -6.62
CA TYR A 13 6.56 3.26 -7.65
C TYR A 13 5.93 1.96 -8.18
N LEU A 14 5.50 1.06 -7.31
CA LEU A 14 4.88 -0.22 -7.72
C LEU A 14 3.58 -0.01 -8.49
N VAL A 15 2.71 0.90 -8.04
CA VAL A 15 1.46 1.25 -8.73
C VAL A 15 1.74 1.81 -10.12
N ARG A 16 2.73 2.71 -10.26
CA ARG A 16 3.14 3.24 -11.56
C ARG A 16 3.77 2.18 -12.47
N LYS A 17 4.63 1.33 -11.91
CA LYS A 17 5.32 0.25 -12.64
C LYS A 17 4.33 -0.74 -13.25
N ASP A 18 3.23 -0.99 -12.57
CA ASP A 18 2.18 -1.91 -13.00
C ASP A 18 1.11 -1.26 -13.89
N GLU A 19 1.25 0.03 -14.22
CA GLU A 19 0.27 0.82 -15.00
C GLU A 19 -1.14 0.76 -14.40
N VAL A 20 -1.22 0.70 -13.08
CA VAL A 20 -2.46 0.60 -12.31
C VAL A 20 -2.99 1.99 -11.96
N ASP A 21 -4.31 2.15 -12.02
CA ASP A 21 -4.97 3.33 -11.47
C ASP A 21 -4.87 3.32 -9.93
N ILE A 22 -4.41 4.44 -9.36
CA ILE A 22 -4.30 4.64 -7.91
C ILE A 22 -5.66 4.55 -7.19
N TYR A 23 -6.78 4.75 -7.90
CA TYR A 23 -8.13 4.55 -7.35
C TYR A 23 -8.58 3.09 -7.38
N ASP A 24 -7.97 2.23 -8.19
CA ASP A 24 -8.30 0.82 -8.29
C ASP A 24 -7.07 -0.09 -8.18
N ILE A 25 -6.42 0.00 -7.02
CA ILE A 25 -5.21 -0.75 -6.75
C ILE A 25 -5.54 -2.24 -6.53
N PRO A 26 -4.93 -3.18 -7.29
CA PRO A 26 -5.05 -4.61 -7.04
C PRO A 26 -4.18 -4.97 -5.83
N ILE A 27 -4.75 -4.80 -4.63
CA ILE A 27 -4.02 -4.94 -3.36
C ILE A 27 -3.29 -6.27 -3.27
N ALA A 28 -3.92 -7.39 -3.65
CA ALA A 28 -3.25 -8.69 -3.60
C ALA A 28 -1.92 -8.70 -4.36
N LYS A 29 -1.90 -8.14 -5.58
CA LYS A 29 -0.70 -8.06 -6.43
C LYS A 29 0.34 -7.10 -5.87
N ILE A 30 -0.09 -5.93 -5.39
CA ILE A 30 0.80 -4.90 -4.84
C ILE A 30 1.43 -5.36 -3.52
N THR A 31 0.65 -5.98 -2.63
CA THR A 31 1.14 -6.57 -1.38
C THR A 31 2.24 -7.59 -1.64
N ASP A 32 2.04 -8.48 -2.62
CA ASP A 32 3.04 -9.51 -2.95
C ASP A 32 4.32 -8.91 -3.52
N GLN A 33 4.23 -7.85 -4.34
CA GLN A 33 5.40 -7.14 -4.84
C GLN A 33 6.14 -6.38 -3.74
N TYR A 34 5.39 -5.72 -2.86
CA TYR A 34 5.92 -4.96 -1.74
C TYR A 34 6.73 -5.84 -0.79
N ILE A 35 6.20 -7.01 -0.43
CA ILE A 35 6.88 -8.00 0.43
C ILE A 35 8.16 -8.49 -0.26
N ARG A 36 8.09 -8.88 -1.53
CA ARG A 36 9.29 -9.31 -2.29
C ARG A 36 10.38 -8.24 -2.29
N TYR A 37 9.99 -6.98 -2.45
CA TYR A 37 10.95 -5.87 -2.43
C TYR A 37 11.61 -5.72 -1.05
N ILE A 38 10.82 -5.80 0.02
CA ILE A 38 11.35 -5.75 1.39
C ILE A 38 12.29 -6.93 1.67
N GLU A 39 11.96 -8.14 1.23
CA GLU A 39 12.82 -9.30 1.41
C GLU A 39 14.17 -9.14 0.71
N MET A 40 14.17 -8.55 -0.49
CA MET A 40 15.42 -8.18 -1.19
C MET A 40 16.20 -7.13 -0.40
N LEU A 41 15.55 -6.10 0.15
CA LEU A 41 16.23 -5.05 0.94
C LEU A 41 16.79 -5.60 2.26
N LYS A 42 16.05 -6.48 2.96
CA LYS A 42 16.49 -7.11 4.22
C LYS A 42 17.76 -7.94 4.04
N SER A 43 17.98 -8.50 2.85
CA SER A 43 19.22 -9.22 2.54
C SER A 43 20.44 -8.29 2.42
N LEU A 44 20.21 -6.98 2.29
CA LEU A 44 21.24 -5.96 2.09
C LEU A 44 21.44 -5.07 3.32
N ASP A 45 20.38 -4.76 4.10
CA ASP A 45 20.44 -3.93 5.30
C ASP A 45 19.21 -4.13 6.22
N ILE A 46 19.44 -4.44 7.50
CA ILE A 46 18.40 -4.79 8.49
C ILE A 46 17.82 -3.54 9.19
N ASP A 47 18.58 -2.44 9.25
CA ASP A 47 18.22 -1.27 10.07
C ASP A 47 17.09 -0.43 9.46
N LEU A 48 16.75 -0.66 8.18
CA LEU A 48 15.74 0.12 7.43
C LEU A 48 14.27 -0.35 7.67
N ALA A 49 14.02 -1.35 8.51
CA ALA A 49 12.81 -2.17 8.38
C ALA A 49 11.53 -1.67 9.09
N GLY A 50 11.59 -0.77 10.07
CA GLY A 50 10.43 -0.46 10.93
C GLY A 50 9.19 0.00 10.18
N ASN A 51 9.27 1.13 9.47
CA ASN A 51 8.13 1.71 8.75
C ASN A 51 7.66 0.84 7.58
N PHE A 52 8.57 0.10 6.95
CA PHE A 52 8.26 -0.85 5.87
C PHE A 52 7.49 -2.07 6.39
N LEU A 53 7.85 -2.59 7.56
CA LEU A 53 7.14 -3.69 8.21
C LEU A 53 5.73 -3.29 8.64
N VAL A 54 5.56 -2.07 9.16
CA VAL A 54 4.22 -1.53 9.48
C VAL A 54 3.35 -1.50 8.22
N MET A 55 3.86 -0.94 7.12
CA MET A 55 3.11 -0.91 5.86
C MET A 55 2.84 -2.32 5.31
N ALA A 56 3.79 -3.26 5.43
CA ALA A 56 3.57 -4.65 5.03
C ALA A 56 2.39 -5.28 5.80
N ALA A 57 2.34 -5.06 7.12
CA ALA A 57 1.23 -5.52 7.95
C ALA A 57 -0.10 -4.86 7.55
N THR A 58 -0.10 -3.55 7.26
CA THR A 58 -1.28 -2.84 6.76
C THR A 58 -1.78 -3.44 5.44
N LEU A 59 -0.89 -3.70 4.49
CA LEU A 59 -1.23 -4.30 3.19
C LEU A 59 -1.77 -5.74 3.34
N MET A 60 -1.23 -6.52 4.28
CA MET A 60 -1.74 -7.86 4.59
C MET A 60 -3.14 -7.79 5.20
N GLN A 61 -3.40 -6.85 6.12
CA GLN A 61 -4.72 -6.64 6.70
C GLN A 61 -5.75 -6.28 5.64
N ILE A 62 -5.43 -5.32 4.75
CA ILE A 62 -6.31 -4.92 3.64
C ILE A 62 -6.55 -6.12 2.70
N LYS A 63 -5.50 -6.85 2.32
CA LYS A 63 -5.62 -8.06 1.48
C LYS A 63 -6.56 -9.09 2.11
N SER A 64 -6.41 -9.34 3.41
CA SER A 64 -7.27 -10.26 4.15
C SER A 64 -8.72 -9.79 4.15
N ALA A 65 -8.98 -8.52 4.48
CA ALA A 65 -10.32 -7.95 4.51
C ALA A 65 -11.02 -8.06 3.15
N MET A 66 -10.30 -7.81 2.05
CA MET A 66 -10.84 -7.93 0.69
C MET A 66 -11.13 -9.37 0.25
N LEU A 67 -10.50 -10.36 0.87
CA LEU A 67 -10.69 -11.78 0.55
C LEU A 67 -11.75 -12.45 1.42
N LEU A 68 -12.22 -11.79 2.49
CA LEU A 68 -13.24 -12.34 3.36
C LEU A 68 -14.59 -12.44 2.61
N PRO A 69 -15.38 -13.51 2.84
CA PRO A 69 -16.74 -13.60 2.35
C PRO A 69 -17.55 -12.40 2.87
N LYS A 70 -18.31 -11.74 1.99
CA LYS A 70 -19.24 -10.69 2.42
C LYS A 70 -20.31 -11.34 3.30
N ALA A 71 -20.52 -10.77 4.49
CA ALA A 71 -21.58 -11.22 5.38
C ALA A 71 -22.95 -11.05 4.70
N GLU A 72 -23.93 -11.85 5.13
CA GLU A 72 -25.33 -11.70 4.71
C GLU A 72 -25.78 -10.24 4.89
N PRO A 73 -26.61 -9.68 3.99
CA PRO A 73 -27.00 -8.26 4.03
C PRO A 73 -27.57 -7.80 5.38
N GLU A 74 -28.19 -8.73 6.11
CA GLU A 74 -28.80 -8.53 7.42
C GLU A 74 -27.78 -8.37 8.56
N GLN A 75 -26.51 -8.70 8.31
CA GLN A 75 -25.40 -8.68 9.27
C GLN A 75 -24.37 -7.59 8.98
N LEU A 76 -24.53 -6.83 7.89
CA LEU A 76 -23.60 -5.77 7.51
C LEU A 76 -23.86 -4.50 8.32
N HIS A 77 -22.84 -4.05 9.05
CA HIS A 77 -22.79 -2.71 9.63
C HIS A 77 -22.30 -1.69 8.59
N ALA A 78 -22.51 -0.39 8.85
CA ALA A 78 -22.05 0.68 7.95
C ALA A 78 -20.54 0.62 7.69
N ASP A 79 -19.76 0.18 8.68
CA ASP A 79 -18.30 0.01 8.58
C ASP A 79 -17.90 -1.14 7.64
N ASP A 80 -18.76 -2.16 7.47
CA ASP A 80 -18.50 -3.30 6.56
C ASP A 80 -18.67 -2.93 5.08
N LEU A 81 -19.24 -1.75 4.80
CA LEU A 81 -19.43 -1.22 3.45
C LEU A 81 -18.27 -0.34 2.98
N ALA A 82 -17.38 0.07 3.88
CA ALA A 82 -16.24 0.89 3.53
C ALA A 82 -15.21 0.09 2.72
N ASP A 83 -14.69 0.66 1.62
CA ASP A 83 -13.58 0.05 0.89
C ASP A 83 -12.37 -0.03 1.85
N PRO A 84 -11.85 -1.24 2.17
CA PRO A 84 -10.71 -1.39 3.08
C PRO A 84 -9.45 -0.66 2.60
N ARG A 85 -9.40 -0.28 1.32
CA ARG A 85 -8.29 0.44 0.68
C ARG A 85 -8.37 1.96 0.83
N ALA A 86 -9.51 2.51 1.24
CA ALA A 86 -9.79 3.94 1.12
C ALA A 86 -8.72 4.83 1.79
N GLU A 87 -8.30 4.47 3.00
CA GLU A 87 -7.27 5.22 3.74
C GLU A 87 -5.90 5.15 3.05
N LEU A 88 -5.53 3.99 2.51
CA LEU A 88 -4.28 3.83 1.76
C LEU A 88 -4.28 4.70 0.50
N ILE A 89 -5.39 4.71 -0.25
CA ILE A 89 -5.54 5.54 -1.45
C ILE A 89 -5.39 7.01 -1.10
N ARG A 90 -6.04 7.47 -0.02
CA ARG A 90 -5.93 8.85 0.48
C ARG A 90 -4.47 9.22 0.75
N GLN A 91 -3.75 8.39 1.50
CA GLN A 91 -2.34 8.60 1.84
C GLN A 91 -1.44 8.66 0.59
N LEU A 92 -1.66 7.76 -0.37
CA LEU A 92 -0.89 7.74 -1.62
C LEU A 92 -1.14 8.99 -2.47
N LEU A 93 -2.38 9.46 -2.54
CA LEU A 93 -2.73 10.70 -3.25
C LEU A 93 -2.11 11.94 -2.58
N GLU A 94 -2.15 12.02 -1.25
CA GLU A 94 -1.51 13.10 -0.49
C GLU A 94 0.00 13.10 -0.71
N TYR A 95 0.65 11.95 -0.54
CA TYR A 95 2.07 11.81 -0.75
C TYR A 95 2.47 12.14 -2.20
N LYS A 96 1.69 11.70 -3.19
CA LYS A 96 1.90 12.05 -4.60
C LYS A 96 1.87 13.57 -4.82
N LYS A 97 0.89 14.28 -4.25
CA LYS A 97 0.79 15.75 -4.36
C LYS A 97 2.04 16.44 -3.82
N PHE A 98 2.51 16.03 -2.64
CA PHE A 98 3.74 16.59 -2.05
C PHE A 98 4.98 16.27 -2.88
N LYS A 99 5.09 15.03 -3.38
CA LYS A 99 6.21 14.61 -4.23
C LYS A 99 6.25 15.40 -5.55
N ASP A 100 5.09 15.60 -6.18
CA ASP A 100 4.99 16.36 -7.42
C ASP A 100 5.34 17.85 -7.19
N ALA A 101 4.84 18.45 -6.11
CA ALA A 101 5.18 19.83 -5.74
C ALA A 101 6.68 20.00 -5.44
N ALA A 102 7.31 19.05 -4.76
CA ALA A 102 8.74 19.06 -4.49
C ALA A 102 9.60 18.95 -5.75
N ASN A 103 9.13 18.27 -6.79
CA ASN A 103 9.83 18.16 -8.08
C ASN A 103 9.65 19.39 -8.99
N LEU A 104 8.67 20.26 -8.68
CA LEU A 104 8.39 21.50 -9.42
C LEU A 104 9.17 22.71 -8.87
N LEU A 105 9.77 22.58 -7.68
CA LEU A 105 10.61 23.58 -7.02
C LEU A 105 12.08 23.41 -7.40
#